data_AF-A0A382MD17-F1
#
_entry.id   AF-A0A382MD17-F1
#
_cell.length_a   1.000
_cell.length_b   1.000
_cell.length_c   1.000
_cell.angle_alpha   90.00
_cell.angle_beta   90.00
_cell.angle_gamma   90.00
#
_symmetry.space_group_name_H-M   'P 1'
#
loop_
_entity.id
_entity.type
_entity.pdbx_description
1 polymer ?
#
loop_
_entity_poly.entity_id
_entity_poly.type
_entity_poly.pdbx_seq_one_letter_code
_entity_poly.pdbx_strand_id
1 'polypeptide(L)'
;IKAAIERRYGAENIVGHFRFFDTICGATQDRQDALGELMQKPMDLLLVIGGYNSSNTSHLAEMGEGKLPTYFIKNAAEMVDGQLIRHWNQHQHEVEETRAWLSEGPLTIGVTAGASCPNNLIEDVICRLLELRGTSTEEFLASN
;
A
#
# COMPACT_ATOMS: atom_id res chain seq x y z
N ILE A 1 9.07 7.38 7.57
CA ILE A 1 7.88 7.27 6.70
C ILE A 1 6.69 8.04 7.27
N LYS A 2 6.04 7.61 8.37
CA LYS A 2 4.87 8.32 8.94
C LYS A 2 5.05 9.83 9.17
N ALA A 3 6.11 10.25 9.86
CA ALA A 3 6.40 11.67 10.11
C ALA A 3 6.72 12.47 8.82
N ALA A 4 7.25 11.82 7.78
CA ALA A 4 7.54 12.46 6.50
C ALA A 4 6.26 12.70 5.69
N ILE A 5 5.34 11.74 5.74
CA ILE A 5 4.03 11.84 5.09
C ILE A 5 3.14 12.83 5.86
N GLU A 6 3.11 12.79 7.19
CA GLU A 6 2.38 13.77 8.01
C GLU A 6 2.89 15.20 7.78
N ARG A 7 4.21 15.39 7.68
CA ARG A 7 4.81 16.68 7.36
C ARG A 7 4.44 17.18 5.96
N ARG A 8 4.15 16.28 5.03
CA ARG A 8 3.91 16.60 3.61
C ARG A 8 2.42 16.66 3.22
N TYR A 9 1.55 15.98 3.98
CA TYR A 9 0.14 15.78 3.62
C TYR A 9 -0.85 16.03 4.78
N GLY A 10 -0.38 16.33 5.99
CA GLY A 10 -1.21 16.60 7.17
C GLY A 10 -1.73 15.33 7.86
N ALA A 11 -1.66 15.29 9.19
CA ALA A 11 -2.02 14.10 9.96
C ALA A 11 -3.53 13.74 9.91
N GLU A 12 -4.40 14.73 9.67
CA GLU A 12 -5.85 14.57 9.83
C GLU A 12 -6.50 13.81 8.66
N ASN A 13 -5.99 13.99 7.43
CA ASN A 13 -6.49 13.27 6.24
C ASN A 13 -5.97 11.82 6.15
N ILE A 14 -4.86 11.54 6.83
CA ILE A 14 -4.20 10.23 6.81
C ILE A 14 -4.88 9.25 7.78
N VAL A 15 -5.13 9.69 9.02
CA VAL A 15 -5.46 8.78 10.12
C VAL A 15 -6.87 8.17 10.01
N GLY A 16 -7.78 8.81 9.27
CA GLY A 16 -9.16 8.33 9.07
C GLY A 16 -9.38 7.37 7.88
N HIS A 17 -8.49 7.41 6.88
CA HIS A 17 -8.67 6.69 5.61
C HIS A 17 -7.48 5.84 5.19
N PHE A 18 -6.36 5.91 5.89
CA PHE A 18 -5.17 5.16 5.53
C PHE A 18 -4.53 4.55 6.77
N ARG A 19 -4.37 3.23 6.75
CA ARG A 19 -3.68 2.51 7.81
C ARG A 19 -2.36 1.97 7.29
N PHE A 20 -1.34 2.79 7.47
CA PHE A 20 0.02 2.44 7.12
C PHE A 20 0.63 1.56 8.21
N PHE A 21 1.19 0.42 7.83
CA PHE A 21 1.98 -0.41 8.72
C PHE A 21 3.40 -0.50 8.18
N ASP A 22 4.28 0.18 8.90
CA ASP A 22 5.70 0.12 8.63
C ASP A 22 6.21 -1.25 9.08
N THR A 23 6.17 -2.26 8.19
CA THR A 23 6.76 -3.59 8.44
C THR A 23 8.29 -3.57 8.31
N ILE A 24 8.93 -2.41 8.43
CA ILE A 24 10.39 -2.28 8.63
C ILE A 24 10.70 -2.59 10.10
N CYS A 25 10.56 -3.85 10.51
CA CYS A 25 11.17 -4.35 11.73
C CYS A 25 12.12 -5.48 11.40
N GLY A 26 13.34 -5.42 11.95
CA GLY A 26 14.57 -6.04 11.42
C GLY A 26 14.58 -7.56 11.19
N ALA A 27 13.66 -8.35 11.74
CA ALA A 27 13.67 -9.82 11.62
C ALA A 27 12.46 -10.37 10.83
N THR A 28 12.64 -11.47 10.10
CA THR A 28 11.60 -12.09 9.23
C THR A 28 10.38 -12.58 10.01
N GLN A 29 10.58 -13.00 11.27
CA GLN A 29 9.51 -13.47 12.16
C GLN A 29 8.58 -12.32 12.59
N ASP A 30 9.17 -11.19 13.02
CA ASP A 30 8.44 -9.99 13.43
C ASP A 30 7.54 -9.44 12.31
N ARG A 31 7.90 -9.69 11.03
CA ARG A 31 7.15 -9.21 9.86
C ARG A 31 5.88 -10.00 9.59
N GLN A 32 5.93 -11.32 9.74
CA GLN A 32 4.75 -12.17 9.58
C GLN A 32 3.77 -11.98 10.73
N ASP A 33 4.29 -11.82 11.95
CA ASP A 33 3.47 -11.54 13.14
C ASP A 33 2.81 -10.15 13.03
N ALA A 34 3.55 -9.12 12.61
CA ALA A 34 3.00 -7.79 12.36
C ALA A 34 1.94 -7.78 11.24
N LEU A 35 2.13 -8.57 10.17
CA LEU A 35 1.08 -8.75 9.16
C LEU A 35 -0.11 -9.54 9.73
N GLY A 36 0.13 -10.55 10.56
CA GLY A 36 -0.91 -11.32 11.24
C GLY A 36 -1.79 -10.43 12.12
N GLU A 37 -1.19 -9.54 12.91
CA GLU A 37 -1.90 -8.53 13.71
C GLU A 37 -2.62 -7.49 12.84
N LEU A 38 -2.00 -7.08 11.73
CA LEU A 38 -2.61 -6.18 10.76
C LEU A 38 -3.90 -6.77 10.19
N MET A 39 -3.84 -8.03 9.78
CA MET A 39 -4.98 -8.77 9.22
C MET A 39 -6.10 -9.04 10.22
N GLN A 40 -5.92 -8.74 11.52
CA GLN A 40 -6.99 -8.78 12.51
C GLN A 40 -7.82 -7.48 12.56
N LYS A 41 -7.33 -6.40 11.93
CA LYS A 41 -8.04 -5.13 11.85
C LYS A 41 -8.89 -5.09 10.57
N PRO A 42 -10.08 -4.47 10.61
CA PRO A 42 -10.87 -4.29 9.41
C PRO A 42 -10.11 -3.39 8.42
N MET A 43 -9.91 -3.90 7.22
CA MET A 43 -9.32 -3.19 6.08
C MET A 43 -10.05 -3.62 4.81
N ASP A 44 -10.05 -2.75 3.82
CA ASP A 44 -10.79 -2.97 2.58
C ASP A 44 -9.88 -3.50 1.46
N LEU A 45 -8.59 -3.15 1.48
CA LEU A 45 -7.58 -3.72 0.59
C LEU A 45 -6.17 -3.68 1.19
N LEU A 46 -5.28 -4.51 0.65
CA LEU A 46 -3.86 -4.57 1.00
C LEU A 46 -2.99 -4.26 -0.24
N LEU A 47 -2.05 -3.32 -0.08
CA LEU A 47 -0.97 -3.08 -1.04
C LEU A 47 0.31 -3.73 -0.52
N VAL A 48 0.90 -4.60 -1.33
CA VAL A 48 2.18 -5.26 -1.02
C VAL A 48 3.24 -4.77 -1.99
N ILE A 49 4.32 -4.20 -1.46
CA ILE A 49 5.35 -3.54 -2.26
C ILE A 49 6.65 -4.37 -2.26
N GLY A 50 7.15 -4.68 -3.45
CA GLY A 50 8.48 -5.26 -3.61
C GLY A 50 8.71 -5.97 -4.94
N GLY A 51 9.85 -6.65 -5.07
CA GLY A 51 10.18 -7.41 -6.27
C GLY A 51 9.45 -8.75 -6.34
N TYR A 52 8.96 -9.13 -7.52
CA TYR A 52 8.21 -10.38 -7.76
C TYR A 52 9.04 -11.66 -7.53
N ASN A 53 10.37 -11.56 -7.49
CA ASN A 53 11.27 -12.66 -7.17
C ASN A 53 11.57 -12.81 -5.67
N SER A 54 10.99 -11.94 -4.82
CA SER A 54 11.19 -11.97 -3.37
C SER A 54 10.22 -12.97 -2.73
N SER A 55 10.74 -14.08 -2.23
CA SER A 55 9.93 -15.09 -1.51
C SER A 55 9.25 -14.48 -0.28
N ASN A 56 9.91 -13.57 0.44
CA ASN A 56 9.30 -12.88 1.57
C ASN A 56 8.12 -12.01 1.13
N THR A 57 8.28 -11.22 0.06
CA THR A 57 7.21 -10.34 -0.42
C THR A 57 6.04 -11.14 -0.98
N SER A 58 6.33 -12.23 -1.70
CA SER A 58 5.33 -13.17 -2.23
C SER A 58 4.50 -13.77 -1.10
N HIS A 59 5.16 -14.20 -0.02
CA HIS A 59 4.45 -14.75 1.14
C HIS A 59 3.55 -13.72 1.83
N LEU A 60 3.98 -12.46 1.94
CA LEU A 60 3.12 -11.38 2.47
C LEU A 60 1.88 -11.15 1.59
N ALA A 61 2.03 -11.21 0.27
CA ALA A 61 0.92 -11.09 -0.68
C ALA A 61 -0.04 -12.28 -0.57
N GLU A 62 0.48 -13.51 -0.50
CA GLU A 62 -0.33 -14.73 -0.33
C GLU A 62 -1.15 -14.69 0.97
N MET A 63 -0.56 -14.21 2.07
CA MET A 63 -1.27 -14.03 3.34
C MET A 63 -2.44 -13.03 3.25
N GLY A 64 -2.31 -12.01 2.40
CA GLY A 64 -3.36 -11.02 2.14
C GLY A 64 -4.46 -11.54 1.22
N GLU A 65 -4.08 -12.18 0.10
CA GLU A 65 -4.99 -12.72 -0.91
C GLU A 65 -6.03 -13.68 -0.30
N GLY A 66 -5.66 -14.44 0.74
CA GLY A 66 -6.57 -15.32 1.45
C GLY A 66 -7.67 -14.64 2.28
N LYS A 67 -7.64 -13.30 2.42
CA LYS A 67 -8.53 -12.55 3.33
C LYS A 67 -9.22 -11.35 2.71
N LEU A 68 -8.54 -10.61 1.84
CA LEU A 68 -9.04 -9.36 1.27
C LEU A 68 -8.39 -9.05 -0.08
N PRO A 69 -8.96 -8.14 -0.90
CA PRO A 69 -8.34 -7.68 -2.13
C PRO A 69 -6.90 -7.24 -1.88
N THR A 70 -5.96 -7.89 -2.56
CA THR A 70 -4.53 -7.68 -2.36
C THR A 70 -3.85 -7.41 -3.68
N TYR A 71 -3.08 -6.33 -3.76
CA TYR A 71 -2.38 -5.93 -4.96
C TYR A 71 -0.88 -5.89 -4.70
N PHE A 72 -0.16 -6.83 -5.31
CA PHE A 72 1.29 -6.92 -5.24
C PHE A 72 1.93 -6.10 -6.37
N ILE A 73 2.56 -4.98 -6.03
CA ILE A 73 3.16 -4.04 -6.97
C ILE A 73 4.67 -3.87 -6.75
N LYS A 74 5.39 -3.56 -7.83
CA LYS A 74 6.82 -3.21 -7.75
C LYS A 74 7.05 -1.82 -7.18
N ASN A 75 6.22 -0.86 -7.57
CA ASN A 75 6.38 0.56 -7.25
C ASN A 75 5.09 1.32 -7.61
N ALA A 76 5.09 2.63 -7.34
CA ALA A 76 3.96 3.53 -7.57
C ALA A 76 3.49 3.62 -9.04
N ALA A 77 4.37 3.37 -10.02
CA ALA A 77 4.00 3.48 -11.44
C ALA A 77 3.02 2.40 -11.89
N GLU A 78 2.89 1.32 -11.13
CA GLU A 78 1.90 0.27 -11.36
C GLU A 78 0.46 0.74 -11.02
N MET A 79 0.33 1.81 -10.23
CA MET A 79 -0.95 2.48 -9.94
C MET A 79 -1.25 3.52 -11.03
N VAL A 80 -1.72 3.03 -12.19
CA VAL A 80 -1.94 3.82 -13.41
C VAL A 80 -2.85 5.01 -13.13
N ASP A 81 -4.03 4.76 -12.55
CA ASP A 81 -4.95 5.79 -12.09
C ASP A 81 -5.88 5.24 -10.98
N GLY A 82 -6.85 6.03 -10.51
CA GLY A 82 -7.80 5.60 -9.49
C GLY A 82 -8.77 4.49 -9.95
N GLN A 83 -8.75 4.14 -11.24
CA GLN A 83 -9.58 3.09 -11.83
C GLN A 83 -8.76 1.87 -12.24
N LEU A 84 -7.47 2.00 -12.52
CA LEU A 84 -6.64 0.92 -13.06
C LEU A 84 -5.35 0.74 -12.25
N ILE A 85 -5.10 -0.50 -11.82
CA ILE A 85 -3.83 -0.93 -11.22
C ILE A 85 -3.28 -2.12 -11.99
N ARG A 86 -1.97 -2.14 -12.19
CA ARG A 86 -1.22 -3.29 -12.65
C ARG A 86 -0.62 -3.97 -11.44
N HIS A 87 -0.77 -5.28 -11.31
CA HIS A 87 -0.20 -5.99 -10.18
C HIS A 87 0.24 -7.38 -10.60
N TRP A 88 1.12 -7.97 -9.81
CA TRP A 88 1.57 -9.33 -10.01
C TRP A 88 0.48 -10.31 -9.61
N ASN A 89 0.16 -11.22 -10.52
CA ASN A 89 -0.64 -12.40 -10.22
C ASN A 89 0.33 -13.54 -9.88
N GLN A 90 0.35 -13.94 -8.60
CA GLN A 90 1.27 -14.97 -8.12
C GLN A 90 1.01 -16.35 -8.71
N HIS A 91 -0.25 -16.64 -9.07
CA HIS A 91 -0.64 -17.95 -9.60
C HIS A 91 -0.29 -18.11 -11.08
N GLN A 92 -0.39 -17.03 -11.86
CA GLN A 92 -0.08 -17.02 -13.28
C GLN A 92 1.36 -16.58 -13.58
N HIS A 93 2.06 -16.04 -12.59
CA HIS A 93 3.41 -15.48 -12.73
C HIS A 93 3.50 -14.42 -13.83
N GLU A 94 2.49 -13.55 -13.90
CA GLU A 94 2.43 -12.45 -14.86
C GLU A 94 1.83 -11.19 -14.24
N VAL A 95 1.96 -10.07 -14.95
CA VAL A 95 1.31 -8.82 -14.56
C VAL A 95 -0.12 -8.83 -15.10
N GLU A 96 -1.07 -8.61 -14.21
CA GLU A 96 -2.49 -8.49 -14.50
C GLU A 96 -2.96 -7.03 -14.29
N GLU A 97 -4.01 -6.64 -15.01
CA GLU A 97 -4.64 -5.33 -14.85
C GLU A 97 -6.00 -5.49 -14.15
N THR A 98 -6.16 -4.83 -13.01
CA THR A 98 -7.44 -4.77 -12.29
C THR A 98 -8.08 -3.40 -12.39
N ARG A 99 -9.37 -3.38 -12.74
CA ARG A 99 -10.20 -2.17 -12.81
C ARG A 99 -11.01 -1.96 -11.53
N ALA A 100 -11.40 -0.72 -11.26
CA ALA A 100 -12.13 -0.31 -10.06
C ALA A 100 -11.44 -0.76 -8.75
N TRP A 101 -10.11 -0.79 -8.76
CA TRP A 101 -9.31 -1.27 -7.64
C TRP A 101 -9.34 -0.35 -6.42
N LEU A 102 -9.62 0.93 -6.64
CA LEU A 102 -9.68 1.98 -5.64
C LEU A 102 -11.10 2.56 -5.61
N SER A 103 -11.84 2.27 -4.54
CA SER A 103 -13.22 2.75 -4.42
C SER A 103 -13.29 4.22 -3.99
N GLU A 104 -14.40 4.86 -4.33
CA GLU A 104 -14.77 6.18 -3.81
C GLU A 104 -15.21 6.09 -2.33
N GLY A 105 -15.08 7.19 -1.60
CA GLY A 105 -15.50 7.28 -0.20
C GLY A 105 -14.49 6.71 0.81
N PRO A 106 -14.85 6.65 2.11
CA PRO A 106 -13.96 6.16 3.16
C PRO A 106 -13.46 4.75 2.86
N LEU A 107 -12.15 4.58 2.87
CA LEU A 107 -11.50 3.29 2.65
C LEU A 107 -10.43 3.12 3.74
N THR A 108 -10.10 1.89 4.09
CA THR A 108 -8.97 1.55 4.95
C THR A 108 -8.01 0.70 4.14
N ILE A 109 -6.92 1.32 3.69
CA ILE A 109 -5.89 0.65 2.92
C ILE A 109 -4.75 0.24 3.85
N GLY A 110 -4.45 -1.06 3.85
CA GLY A 110 -3.21 -1.58 4.42
C GLY A 110 -2.07 -1.45 3.42
N VAL A 111 -0.91 -0.97 3.86
CA VAL A 111 0.30 -0.95 3.05
C VAL A 111 1.38 -1.74 3.78
N THR A 112 1.99 -2.70 3.10
CA THR A 112 3.13 -3.47 3.59
C THR A 112 4.19 -3.61 2.50
N ALA A 113 5.42 -3.90 2.91
CA ALA A 113 6.54 -4.05 2.00
C ALA A 113 7.46 -5.19 2.42
N GLY A 114 8.11 -5.80 1.43
CA GLY A 114 9.15 -6.80 1.67
C GLY A 114 10.36 -6.20 2.39
N ALA A 115 11.09 -7.05 3.12
CA ALA A 115 12.27 -6.64 3.89
C ALA A 115 13.35 -5.88 3.09
N SER A 116 13.44 -6.16 1.79
CA SER A 116 14.41 -5.56 0.87
C SER A 116 13.87 -4.36 0.09
N CYS A 117 12.64 -3.91 0.37
CA CYS A 117 12.04 -2.77 -0.30
C CYS A 117 12.59 -1.47 0.31
N PRO A 118 13.28 -0.60 -0.44
CA PRO A 118 13.77 0.66 0.08
C PRO A 118 12.62 1.63 0.41
N ASN A 119 12.81 2.42 1.47
CA ASN A 119 11.75 3.26 2.05
C ASN A 119 11.16 4.27 1.06
N ASN A 120 11.97 4.78 0.13
CA ASN A 120 11.51 5.71 -0.89
C ASN A 120 10.43 5.09 -1.79
N LEU A 121 10.51 3.80 -2.12
CA LEU A 121 9.47 3.13 -2.91
C LEU A 121 8.14 3.04 -2.15
N ILE A 122 8.22 2.84 -0.84
CA ILE A 122 7.04 2.82 0.04
C ILE A 122 6.43 4.22 0.08
N GLU A 123 7.26 5.24 0.26
CA GLU A 123 6.84 6.65 0.26
C GLU A 123 6.21 7.04 -1.09
N ASP A 124 6.79 6.64 -2.22
CA ASP A 124 6.27 6.93 -3.56
C ASP A 124 4.88 6.29 -3.77
N VAL A 125 4.69 5.05 -3.33
CA VAL A 125 3.38 4.36 -3.42
C VAL A 125 2.33 5.09 -2.59
N ILE A 126 2.69 5.53 -1.39
CA ILE A 126 1.76 6.27 -0.53
C ILE A 126 1.42 7.63 -1.14
N CYS A 127 2.42 8.37 -1.63
CA CYS A 127 2.20 9.65 -2.32
C CYS A 127 1.24 9.47 -3.50
N ARG A 128 1.50 8.46 -4.34
CA ARG A 128 0.65 8.15 -5.50
C ARG A 128 -0.76 7.79 -5.08
N LEU A 129 -0.92 7.01 -4.01
CA LEU A 129 -2.24 6.64 -3.51
C LEU A 129 -3.06 7.86 -3.07
N LEU A 130 -2.43 8.81 -2.39
CA LEU A 130 -3.08 10.07 -1.96
C LEU A 130 -3.46 10.94 -3.17
N GLU A 131 -2.58 11.06 -4.16
CA GLU A 131 -2.86 11.76 -5.42
C GLU A 131 -4.09 11.17 -6.13
N LEU A 132 -4.15 9.85 -6.26
CA LEU A 132 -5.25 9.15 -6.93
C LEU A 132 -6.59 9.27 -6.21
N ARG A 133 -6.56 9.53 -4.90
CA ARG A 133 -7.74 9.74 -4.07
C ARG A 133 -8.25 11.17 -4.09
N GLY A 134 -7.65 12.04 -4.91
CA GLY A 134 -8.07 13.43 -5.01
C GLY A 134 -7.80 14.22 -3.73
N THR A 135 -6.91 13.73 -2.84
CA THR A 135 -6.31 14.56 -1.81
C THR A 135 -5.33 15.49 -2.53
N SER A 136 -5.89 16.48 -3.23
CA SER A 136 -5.13 17.43 -4.00
C SER A 136 -4.20 18.17 -3.04
N THR A 137 -2.92 18.20 -3.37
CA THR A 137 -1.94 19.13 -2.81
C THR A 137 -2.40 20.60 -2.95
N GLU A 138 -3.40 20.87 -3.81
CA GLU A 138 -3.95 22.19 -4.12
C GLU A 138 -4.95 22.72 -3.08
N GLU A 139 -5.80 21.89 -2.46
CA GLU A 139 -6.66 22.35 -1.33
C GLU A 139 -5.83 22.84 -0.13
N PHE A 140 -4.58 22.38 -0.02
CA PHE A 140 -3.65 22.78 1.03
C PHE A 140 -2.87 24.07 0.73
N LEU A 141 -2.66 24.41 -0.55
CA LEU A 141 -1.95 25.64 -0.95
C LEU A 141 -2.86 26.87 -0.95
N ALA A 142 -4.18 26.69 -1.07
CA ALA A 142 -5.16 27.79 -1.04
C ALA A 142 -5.48 28.33 0.36
N SER A 143 -4.89 27.74 1.42
CA SER A 143 -5.09 28.16 2.82
C SER A 143 -3.86 28.84 3.45
N ASN A 144 -2.90 29.29 2.65
CA ASN A 144 -1.81 30.19 3.09
C ASN A 144 -2.00 31.61 2.58
#